data_AF-A0A145WJD7-F1
#
_entry.id   AF-A0A145WJD7-F1
#
_cell.length_a   1.000
_cell.length_b   1.000
_cell.length_c   1.000
_cell.angle_alpha   90.00
_cell.angle_beta   90.00
_cell.angle_gamma   90.00
#
_symmetry.space_group_name_H-M   'P 1'
#
loop_
_entity.id
_entity.type
_entity.pdbx_description
1 polymer ?
#
loop_
_entity_poly.entity_id
_entity_poly.type
_entity_poly.pdbx_seq_one_letter_code
_entity_poly.pdbx_strand_id
1 'polypeptide(L)'
;MLTHYDLMLPLLKIMQKENKTYSLREAYNELLNVLDCSDGEKNATLDDGRNIIFYRLQWAKTYLKKAGLLEYPQKAHFELTELGLKLDLNKLQKVDMKFLSQFETFKEFRKIGVTTITSEKKENNNVPTSDNEELTPPEIILEQSKLLKEELSNELLSLVKANTPKFFEKLVVDLLVAMGYGGSHQDAAQAIGKTNDGGIDGVISEDRLGLDKIYIQAKRWENTVGRPDIQQFKGALADQVAKKGVFITTSSFSKEATESAKKSGIVLIDGDKLTSLMIEFGLGVQIERSFHIYKIDQDRFDEDNF
;
A
#
# COMPACT_ATOMS: atom_id res chain seq x y z
N MET A 1 -4.68 -11.85 12.28
CA MET A 1 -4.10 -10.55 12.71
C MET A 1 -5.19 -9.80 13.46
N LEU A 2 -4.92 -9.27 14.66
CA LEU A 2 -5.95 -8.66 15.51
C LEU A 2 -6.59 -7.42 14.88
N THR A 3 -7.91 -7.43 14.73
CA THR A 3 -8.72 -6.32 14.23
C THR A 3 -8.97 -5.28 15.33
N HIS A 4 -9.51 -4.11 14.97
CA HIS A 4 -9.90 -3.11 15.97
C HIS A 4 -11.04 -3.59 16.90
N TYR A 5 -11.91 -4.52 16.46
CA TYR A 5 -12.94 -5.12 17.31
C TYR A 5 -12.36 -6.10 18.34
N ASP A 6 -11.33 -6.84 17.97
CA ASP A 6 -10.65 -7.79 18.88
C ASP A 6 -10.02 -7.06 20.08
N LEU A 7 -9.67 -5.79 19.92
CA LEU A 7 -9.10 -4.95 20.99
C LEU A 7 -10.17 -4.38 21.93
N MET A 8 -11.44 -4.29 21.51
CA MET A 8 -12.47 -3.58 22.27
C MET A 8 -12.85 -4.27 23.57
N LEU A 9 -13.14 -5.58 23.53
CA LEU A 9 -13.55 -6.30 24.74
C LEU A 9 -12.43 -6.39 25.79
N PRO A 10 -11.17 -6.73 25.44
CA PRO A 10 -10.05 -6.68 26.39
C PRO A 10 -9.85 -5.29 26.98
N LEU A 11 -9.93 -4.24 26.14
CA LEU A 11 -9.80 -2.85 26.60
C LEU A 11 -10.86 -2.50 27.65
N LEU A 12 -12.15 -2.78 27.36
CA LEU A 12 -13.24 -2.52 28.30
C LEU A 12 -13.05 -3.27 29.62
N LYS A 13 -12.57 -4.53 29.59
CA LYS A 13 -12.30 -5.33 30.79
C LYS A 13 -11.20 -4.74 31.67
N ILE A 14 -10.10 -4.31 31.05
CA ILE A 14 -8.99 -3.64 31.75
C ILE A 14 -9.52 -2.38 32.44
N MET A 15 -10.27 -1.56 31.70
CA MET A 15 -10.80 -0.30 32.22
C MET A 15 -11.84 -0.50 33.34
N GLN A 16 -12.72 -1.49 33.23
CA GLN A 16 -13.76 -1.77 34.25
C GLN A 16 -13.15 -2.29 35.56
N LYS A 17 -12.03 -3.02 35.47
CA LYS A 17 -11.32 -3.56 36.63
C LYS A 17 -10.68 -2.46 37.49
N GLU A 18 -10.05 -1.47 36.86
CA GLU A 18 -9.34 -0.41 37.57
C GLU A 18 -10.17 0.85 37.79
N ASN A 19 -11.24 1.04 37.02
CA ASN A 19 -12.16 2.18 37.06
C ASN A 19 -11.42 3.53 37.18
N LYS A 20 -10.48 3.76 36.27
CA LYS A 20 -9.63 4.96 36.21
C LYS A 20 -9.55 5.53 34.80
N THR A 21 -9.01 6.74 34.69
CA THR A 21 -8.63 7.37 33.42
C THR A 21 -7.38 6.74 32.83
N TYR A 22 -7.38 6.49 31.52
CA TYR A 22 -6.23 5.98 30.78
C TYR A 22 -5.76 6.97 29.72
N SER A 23 -4.45 7.12 29.57
CA SER A 23 -3.86 7.58 28.31
C SER A 23 -3.86 6.45 27.28
N LEU A 24 -3.75 6.81 25.99
CA LEU A 24 -3.67 5.82 24.92
C LEU A 24 -2.46 4.88 25.05
N ARG A 25 -1.34 5.38 25.57
CA ARG A 25 -0.11 4.60 25.72
C ARG A 25 -0.17 3.63 26.89
N GLU A 26 -0.77 4.04 28.00
CA GLU A 26 -1.04 3.12 29.13
C GLU A 26 -1.99 2.00 28.70
N ALA A 27 -3.10 2.37 28.06
CA ALA A 27 -4.06 1.39 27.55
C ALA A 27 -3.40 0.40 26.58
N TYR A 28 -2.53 0.88 25.68
CA TYR A 28 -1.78 0.02 24.78
C TYR A 28 -0.88 -0.97 25.51
N ASN A 29 -0.08 -0.50 26.48
CA ASN A 29 0.82 -1.37 27.25
C ASN A 29 0.06 -2.43 28.04
N GLU A 30 -1.04 -2.06 28.69
CA GLU A 30 -1.89 -3.00 29.43
C GLU A 30 -2.56 -4.01 28.49
N LEU A 31 -3.02 -3.55 27.32
CA LEU A 31 -3.62 -4.43 26.32
C LEU A 31 -2.62 -5.49 25.84
N LEU A 32 -1.36 -5.11 25.62
CA LEU A 32 -0.30 -6.06 25.21
C LEU A 32 0.02 -7.12 26.27
N ASN A 33 -0.27 -6.87 27.55
CA ASN A 33 -0.09 -7.85 28.62
C ASN A 33 -1.22 -8.89 28.64
N VAL A 34 -2.40 -8.53 28.13
CA VAL A 34 -3.60 -9.38 28.11
C VAL A 34 -3.75 -10.11 26.77
N LEU A 35 -3.27 -9.50 25.69
CA LEU A 35 -3.27 -10.10 24.37
C LEU A 35 -2.14 -11.12 24.21
N ASP A 36 -2.49 -12.31 23.74
CA ASP A 36 -1.53 -13.36 23.38
C ASP A 36 -0.91 -13.07 22.00
N CYS A 37 -0.08 -12.02 21.92
CA CYS A 37 0.60 -11.61 20.69
C CYS A 37 2.06 -12.03 20.67
N SER A 38 2.50 -12.53 19.51
CA SER A 38 3.91 -12.74 19.22
C SER A 38 4.68 -11.40 19.09
N ASP A 39 6.00 -11.43 19.25
CA ASP A 39 6.84 -10.24 19.07
C ASP A 39 6.77 -9.69 17.63
N GLY A 40 6.54 -10.55 16.64
CA GLY A 40 6.31 -10.14 15.25
C GLY A 40 5.05 -9.30 15.09
N GLU A 41 3.96 -9.70 15.74
CA GLU A 41 2.68 -8.97 15.71
C GLU A 41 2.76 -7.66 16.49
N LYS A 42 3.43 -7.67 17.64
CA LYS A 42 3.65 -6.46 18.46
C LYS A 42 4.42 -5.39 17.70
N ASN A 43 5.37 -5.79 16.84
CA ASN A 43 6.22 -4.88 16.07
C ASN A 43 5.74 -4.64 14.63
N ALA A 44 4.59 -5.21 14.24
CA ALA A 44 4.05 -5.02 12.89
C ALA A 44 3.68 -3.55 12.65
N THR A 45 4.00 -3.04 11.45
CA THR A 45 3.77 -1.65 11.05
C THR A 45 2.93 -1.57 9.77
N LEU A 46 2.18 -0.49 9.64
CA LEU A 46 1.56 -0.06 8.38
C LEU A 46 2.64 0.45 7.42
N ASP A 47 2.29 0.63 6.14
CA ASP A 47 3.21 1.13 5.11
C ASP A 47 3.84 2.50 5.43
N ASP A 48 3.19 3.29 6.30
CA ASP A 48 3.70 4.58 6.78
C ASP A 48 4.52 4.49 8.08
N GLY A 49 4.83 3.27 8.54
CA GLY A 49 5.66 3.00 9.72
C GLY A 49 4.92 3.05 11.06
N ARG A 50 3.61 3.36 11.10
CA ARG A 50 2.84 3.33 12.35
C ARG A 50 2.59 1.89 12.82
N ASN A 51 2.68 1.66 14.12
CA ASN A 51 2.38 0.35 14.71
C ASN A 51 0.89 -0.04 14.51
N ILE A 52 0.64 -1.23 13.97
CA ILE A 52 -0.71 -1.69 13.59
C ILE A 52 -1.65 -1.77 14.80
N ILE A 53 -1.21 -2.42 15.90
CA ILE A 53 -2.05 -2.59 17.09
C ILE A 53 -2.36 -1.23 17.73
N PHE A 54 -1.35 -0.38 17.87
CA PHE A 54 -1.54 0.97 18.43
C PHE A 54 -2.51 1.80 17.59
N TYR A 55 -2.41 1.70 16.27
CA TYR A 55 -3.31 2.37 15.34
C TYR A 55 -4.75 1.84 15.43
N ARG A 56 -4.93 0.52 15.44
CA ARG A 56 -6.25 -0.12 15.59
C ARG A 56 -6.88 0.17 16.96
N LEU A 57 -6.07 0.32 18.02
CA LEU A 57 -6.54 0.74 19.34
C LEU A 57 -7.15 2.15 19.32
N GLN A 58 -6.61 3.08 18.52
CA GLN A 58 -7.20 4.42 18.36
C GLN A 58 -8.61 4.34 17.74
N TRP A 59 -8.80 3.44 16.78
CA TRP A 59 -10.11 3.18 16.18
C TRP A 59 -11.07 2.46 17.13
N ALA A 60 -10.58 1.48 17.88
CA ALA A 60 -11.34 0.83 18.95
C ALA A 60 -11.89 1.88 19.93
N LYS A 61 -11.01 2.76 20.42
CA LYS A 61 -11.38 3.89 21.29
C LYS A 61 -12.40 4.83 20.64
N THR A 62 -12.24 5.13 19.35
CA THR A 62 -13.16 6.02 18.62
C THR A 62 -14.55 5.41 18.54
N TYR A 63 -14.67 4.13 18.19
CA TYR A 63 -15.94 3.44 18.04
C TYR A 63 -16.66 3.27 19.38
N LEU A 64 -15.93 2.88 20.43
CA LEU A 64 -16.47 2.80 21.79
C LEU A 64 -16.98 4.16 22.28
N LYS A 65 -16.25 5.25 22.00
CA LYS A 65 -16.74 6.62 22.29
C LYS A 65 -18.02 6.95 21.52
N LYS A 66 -18.09 6.64 20.22
CA LYS A 66 -19.28 6.88 19.41
C LYS A 66 -20.49 6.04 19.86
N ALA A 67 -20.24 4.88 20.46
CA ALA A 67 -21.25 4.06 21.12
C ALA A 67 -21.65 4.55 22.53
N GLY A 68 -21.03 5.62 23.03
CA GLY A 68 -21.30 6.17 24.35
C GLY A 68 -20.71 5.35 25.50
N LEU A 69 -19.81 4.40 25.22
CA LEU A 69 -19.15 3.55 26.22
C LEU A 69 -17.94 4.23 26.86
N LEU A 70 -17.32 5.15 26.12
CA LEU A 70 -16.15 5.92 26.57
C LEU A 70 -16.40 7.41 26.45
N GLU A 71 -15.77 8.17 27.34
CA GLU A 71 -15.68 9.62 27.26
C GLU A 71 -14.25 10.12 27.45
N TYR A 72 -14.02 11.39 27.12
CA TYR A 72 -12.70 12.04 27.22
C TYR A 72 -12.78 13.15 28.26
N PRO A 73 -12.43 12.87 29.53
CA PRO A 73 -12.53 13.86 30.60
C PRO A 73 -11.49 14.97 30.45
N GLN A 74 -10.33 14.65 29.86
CA GLN A 74 -9.23 15.59 29.60
C GLN A 74 -8.46 15.23 28.32
N LYS A 75 -7.64 16.16 27.81
CA LYS A 75 -6.83 15.97 26.60
C LYS A 75 -6.02 14.67 26.70
N ALA A 76 -6.03 13.89 25.62
CA ALA A 76 -5.34 12.61 25.47
C ALA A 76 -5.72 11.46 26.45
N HIS A 77 -6.70 11.66 27.34
CA HIS A 77 -7.15 10.63 28.27
C HIS A 77 -8.61 10.23 28.04
N PHE A 78 -8.96 9.03 28.47
CA PHE A 78 -10.30 8.47 28.32
C PHE A 78 -10.66 7.54 29.47
N GLU A 79 -11.94 7.47 29.78
CA GLU A 79 -12.51 6.61 30.82
C GLU A 79 -13.85 6.01 30.39
N LEU A 80 -14.36 5.04 31.14
CA LEU A 80 -15.67 4.44 30.92
C LEU A 80 -16.77 5.39 31.40
N THR A 81 -17.82 5.53 30.59
CA THR A 81 -19.05 6.18 31.05
C THR A 81 -19.79 5.29 32.04
N GLU A 82 -20.81 5.81 32.72
CA GLU A 82 -21.72 4.99 33.53
C GLU A 82 -22.31 3.81 32.76
N LEU A 83 -22.60 4.02 31.47
CA LEU A 83 -23.16 2.98 30.61
C LEU A 83 -22.11 1.89 30.35
N GLY A 84 -20.85 2.27 30.08
CA GLY A 84 -19.74 1.34 29.94
C GLY A 84 -19.49 0.50 31.21
N LEU A 85 -19.57 1.12 32.38
CA LEU A 85 -19.37 0.44 33.67
C LEU A 85 -20.48 -0.56 34.02
N LYS A 86 -21.72 -0.32 33.58
CA LYS A 86 -22.88 -1.20 33.83
C LYS A 86 -22.91 -2.45 32.94
N LEU A 87 -22.06 -2.53 31.91
CA LEU A 87 -22.00 -3.69 31.03
C LEU A 87 -21.44 -4.92 31.75
N ASP A 88 -22.14 -6.05 31.61
CA ASP A 88 -21.65 -7.35 32.06
C ASP A 88 -20.70 -7.96 31.03
N LEU A 89 -19.45 -7.53 31.06
CA LEU A 89 -18.40 -7.93 30.10
C LEU A 89 -18.03 -9.41 30.17
N ASN A 90 -18.42 -10.12 31.24
CA ASN A 90 -18.14 -11.55 31.40
C ASN A 90 -19.09 -12.43 30.57
N LYS A 91 -20.27 -11.90 30.21
CA LYS A 91 -21.22 -12.59 29.31
C LYS A 91 -20.93 -12.35 27.83
N LEU A 92 -20.07 -11.39 27.51
CA LEU A 92 -19.74 -11.05 26.14
C LEU A 92 -18.57 -11.89 25.64
N GLN A 93 -18.76 -12.52 24.48
CA GLN A 93 -17.68 -13.20 23.76
C GLN A 93 -16.85 -12.20 22.92
N LYS A 94 -17.50 -11.19 22.34
CA LYS A 94 -16.86 -10.14 21.55
C LYS A 94 -17.66 -8.84 21.58
N VAL A 95 -16.97 -7.74 21.28
CA VAL A 95 -17.57 -6.42 21.06
C VAL A 95 -17.30 -6.06 19.61
N ASP A 96 -18.27 -6.37 18.75
CA ASP A 96 -18.20 -6.19 17.31
C ASP A 96 -19.22 -5.16 16.81
N MET A 97 -19.30 -4.99 15.49
CA MET A 97 -20.26 -4.09 14.87
C MET A 97 -21.72 -4.39 15.30
N LYS A 98 -22.09 -5.67 15.43
CA LYS A 98 -23.46 -6.06 15.80
C LYS A 98 -23.78 -5.61 17.22
N PHE A 99 -22.83 -5.80 18.14
CA PHE A 99 -22.96 -5.30 19.51
C PHE A 99 -23.06 -3.77 19.55
N LEU A 100 -22.15 -3.04 18.89
CA LEU A 100 -22.17 -1.58 18.93
C LEU A 100 -23.42 -0.98 18.29
N SER A 101 -23.98 -1.65 17.29
CA SER A 101 -25.22 -1.24 16.61
C SER A 101 -26.46 -1.29 17.50
N GLN A 102 -26.38 -1.78 18.74
CA GLN A 102 -27.47 -1.66 19.71
C GLN A 102 -27.61 -0.23 20.27
N PHE A 103 -26.53 0.57 20.24
CA PHE A 103 -26.51 1.93 20.77
C PHE A 103 -26.94 2.93 19.70
N GLU A 104 -27.92 3.79 20.01
CA GLU A 104 -28.49 4.71 19.03
C GLU A 104 -27.46 5.73 18.50
N THR A 105 -26.59 6.24 19.39
CA THR A 105 -25.49 7.15 19.01
C THR A 105 -24.52 6.51 18.00
N PHE A 106 -24.31 5.19 18.08
CA PHE A 106 -23.47 4.46 17.14
C PHE A 106 -24.17 4.25 15.78
N LYS A 107 -25.48 3.97 15.80
CA LYS A 107 -26.27 3.88 14.56
C LYS A 107 -26.28 5.22 13.81
N GLU A 108 -26.44 6.34 14.51
CA GLU A 108 -26.38 7.68 13.92
C GLU A 108 -25.01 7.96 13.30
N PHE A 109 -23.92 7.64 14.00
CA PHE A 109 -22.56 7.74 13.47
C PHE A 109 -22.39 6.95 12.16
N ARG A 110 -22.95 5.73 12.06
CA ARG A 110 -22.89 4.91 10.85
C ARG A 110 -23.79 5.43 9.73
N LYS A 111 -24.97 5.97 10.04
CA LYS A 111 -25.86 6.59 9.04
C LYS A 111 -25.14 7.72 8.31
N ILE A 112 -24.38 8.56 9.01
CA ILE A 112 -23.56 9.63 8.39
C ILE A 112 -22.57 9.06 7.37
N GLY A 113 -22.06 7.84 7.56
CA GLY A 113 -21.19 7.16 6.58
C GLY A 113 -21.91 6.59 5.35
N VAL A 114 -23.23 6.34 5.41
CA VAL A 114 -24.02 5.72 4.34
C VAL A 114 -24.90 6.74 3.58
N THR A 115 -25.38 7.78 4.26
CA THR A 115 -26.29 8.78 3.69
C THR A 115 -25.61 9.68 2.64
N THR A 116 -24.28 9.81 2.66
CA THR A 116 -23.53 10.57 1.64
C THR A 116 -23.41 9.86 0.29
N ILE A 117 -23.69 8.55 0.22
CA ILE A 117 -23.58 7.74 -1.01
C ILE A 117 -24.95 7.55 -1.68
N THR A 118 -26.06 7.72 -0.94
CA THR A 118 -27.39 7.23 -1.36
C THR A 118 -28.37 8.31 -1.85
N SER A 119 -27.96 9.56 -2.00
CA SER A 119 -28.85 10.58 -2.57
C SER A 119 -29.07 10.45 -4.08
N GLU A 120 -28.25 9.70 -4.83
CA GLU A 120 -28.51 9.41 -6.25
C GLU A 120 -28.03 8.02 -6.67
N LYS A 121 -28.88 7.00 -6.46
CA LYS A 121 -29.11 5.80 -7.30
C LYS A 121 -29.59 4.63 -6.43
N LYS A 122 -30.90 4.40 -6.50
CA LYS A 122 -31.46 3.05 -6.33
C LYS A 122 -31.05 2.21 -7.55
N GLU A 123 -30.90 0.91 -7.32
CA GLU A 123 -30.61 -0.15 -8.31
C GLU A 123 -29.12 -0.38 -8.62
N ASN A 124 -28.41 -1.00 -7.67
CA ASN A 124 -27.96 -2.39 -7.83
C ASN A 124 -27.35 -2.87 -6.51
N ASN A 125 -28.13 -3.67 -5.77
CA ASN A 125 -27.65 -4.43 -4.63
C ASN A 125 -26.75 -5.55 -5.13
N ASN A 126 -25.44 -5.35 -5.00
CA ASN A 126 -24.44 -6.39 -4.74
C ASN A 126 -23.16 -5.70 -4.27
N VAL A 127 -23.21 -5.13 -3.05
CA VAL A 127 -21.99 -4.86 -2.29
C VAL A 127 -21.63 -6.18 -1.61
N PRO A 128 -20.43 -6.76 -1.83
CA PRO A 128 -20.01 -7.92 -1.06
C PRO A 128 -19.77 -7.47 0.39
N THR A 129 -20.73 -7.79 1.27
CA THR A 129 -20.75 -7.40 2.69
C THR A 129 -20.24 -8.51 3.60
N SER A 130 -19.00 -8.97 3.45
CA SER A 130 -18.38 -9.82 4.49
C SER A 130 -16.98 -9.38 4.89
N ASP A 131 -16.13 -8.94 3.96
CA ASP A 131 -14.69 -8.80 4.26
C ASP A 131 -14.30 -7.39 4.74
N ASN A 132 -15.12 -6.37 4.46
CA ASN A 132 -14.86 -4.97 4.83
C ASN A 132 -15.25 -4.60 6.26
N GLU A 133 -15.92 -5.46 7.02
CA GLU A 133 -16.39 -5.10 8.37
C GLU A 133 -15.23 -4.98 9.36
N GLU A 134 -14.15 -5.74 9.17
CA GLU A 134 -13.04 -5.83 10.12
C GLU A 134 -11.96 -4.75 9.95
N LEU A 135 -11.95 -4.10 8.78
CA LEU A 135 -11.00 -3.04 8.43
C LEU A 135 -11.48 -1.67 8.96
N THR A 136 -10.52 -0.86 9.40
CA THR A 136 -10.75 0.55 9.72
C THR A 136 -10.96 1.36 8.42
N PRO A 137 -11.66 2.52 8.46
CA PRO A 137 -11.92 3.29 7.25
C PRO A 137 -10.66 3.64 6.42
N PRO A 138 -9.52 4.01 7.03
CA PRO A 138 -8.30 4.25 6.25
C PRO A 138 -7.66 2.97 5.68
N GLU A 139 -7.78 1.82 6.36
CA GLU A 139 -7.36 0.53 5.78
C GLU A 139 -8.23 0.17 4.57
N ILE A 140 -9.54 0.43 4.62
CA ILE A 140 -10.42 0.27 3.46
C ILE A 140 -9.93 1.16 2.30
N ILE A 141 -9.63 2.44 2.55
CA ILE A 141 -9.13 3.34 1.51
C ILE A 141 -7.82 2.81 0.89
N LEU A 142 -6.90 2.30 1.71
CA LEU A 142 -5.63 1.74 1.24
C LEU A 142 -5.84 0.49 0.37
N GLU A 143 -6.67 -0.47 0.82
CA GLU A 143 -7.00 -1.67 0.04
C GLU A 143 -7.68 -1.31 -1.29
N GLN A 144 -8.66 -0.40 -1.26
CA GLN A 144 -9.32 0.05 -2.48
C GLN A 144 -8.37 0.81 -3.41
N SER A 145 -7.45 1.62 -2.87
CA SER A 145 -6.42 2.28 -3.66
C SER A 145 -5.47 1.29 -4.32
N LYS A 146 -5.15 0.17 -3.64
CA LYS A 146 -4.32 -0.89 -4.20
C LYS A 146 -5.03 -1.61 -5.34
N LEU A 147 -6.31 -1.96 -5.17
CA LEU A 147 -7.13 -2.56 -6.22
C LEU A 147 -7.22 -1.66 -7.46
N LEU A 148 -7.47 -0.36 -7.28
CA LEU A 148 -7.48 0.60 -8.38
C LEU A 148 -6.13 0.67 -9.10
N LYS A 149 -5.02 0.61 -8.36
CA LYS A 149 -3.68 0.57 -8.95
C LYS A 149 -3.45 -0.71 -9.74
N GLU A 150 -3.87 -1.87 -9.24
CA GLU A 150 -3.75 -3.16 -9.93
C GLU A 150 -4.58 -3.19 -11.22
N GLU A 151 -5.81 -2.68 -11.20
CA GLU A 151 -6.65 -2.54 -12.39
C GLU A 151 -6.00 -1.63 -13.43
N LEU A 152 -5.50 -0.46 -13.00
CA LEU A 152 -4.78 0.47 -13.88
C LEU A 152 -3.51 -0.16 -14.47
N SER A 153 -2.73 -0.89 -13.67
CA SER A 153 -1.56 -1.63 -14.15
C SER A 153 -1.93 -2.64 -15.25
N ASN A 154 -3.03 -3.39 -15.08
CA ASN A 154 -3.48 -4.36 -16.08
C ASN A 154 -3.93 -3.69 -17.40
N GLU A 155 -4.66 -2.58 -17.30
CA GLU A 155 -5.06 -1.79 -18.47
C GLU A 155 -3.83 -1.22 -19.19
N LEU A 156 -2.89 -0.64 -18.44
CA LEU A 156 -1.65 -0.09 -18.96
C LEU A 156 -0.81 -1.16 -19.67
N LEU A 157 -0.66 -2.35 -19.07
CA LEU A 157 0.07 -3.46 -19.68
C LEU A 157 -0.58 -3.89 -21.01
N SER A 158 -1.92 -3.94 -21.06
CA SER A 158 -2.68 -4.29 -22.26
C SER A 158 -2.43 -3.28 -23.38
N LEU A 159 -2.43 -1.98 -23.07
CA LEU A 159 -2.09 -0.92 -24.03
C LEU A 159 -0.66 -1.06 -24.53
N VAL A 160 0.31 -1.34 -23.65
CA VAL A 160 1.72 -1.55 -24.05
C VAL A 160 1.85 -2.75 -24.98
N LYS A 161 1.18 -3.87 -24.68
CA LYS A 161 1.18 -5.08 -25.51
C LYS A 161 0.55 -4.86 -26.88
N ALA A 162 -0.47 -4.02 -26.99
CA ALA A 162 -1.15 -3.70 -28.25
C ALA A 162 -0.29 -2.86 -29.22
N ASN A 163 0.77 -2.23 -28.72
CA ASN A 163 1.67 -1.40 -29.53
C ASN A 163 2.79 -2.21 -30.21
N THR A 164 3.52 -1.55 -31.10
CA THR A 164 4.63 -2.16 -31.86
C THR A 164 5.86 -2.43 -30.97
N PRO A 165 6.74 -3.41 -31.33
CA PRO A 165 7.99 -3.65 -30.60
C PRO A 165 8.87 -2.40 -30.46
N LYS A 166 9.01 -1.62 -31.54
CA LYS A 166 9.76 -0.36 -31.52
C LYS A 166 9.18 0.68 -30.57
N PHE A 167 7.85 0.72 -30.43
CA PHE A 167 7.21 1.57 -29.43
C PHE A 167 7.59 1.11 -28.02
N PHE A 168 7.58 -0.20 -27.76
CA PHE A 168 7.95 -0.75 -26.45
C PHE A 168 9.41 -0.45 -26.09
N GLU A 169 10.35 -0.60 -27.02
CA GLU A 169 11.76 -0.22 -26.82
C GLU A 169 11.89 1.24 -26.41
N LYS A 170 11.19 2.14 -27.12
CA LYS A 170 11.18 3.57 -26.79
C LYS A 170 10.56 3.84 -25.41
N LEU A 171 9.41 3.22 -25.11
CA LEU A 171 8.74 3.37 -23.83
C LEU A 171 9.63 2.96 -22.66
N VAL A 172 10.38 1.86 -22.83
CA VAL A 172 11.34 1.39 -21.84
C VAL A 172 12.45 2.41 -21.59
N VAL A 173 13.00 3.02 -22.65
CA VAL A 173 13.97 4.10 -22.49
C VAL A 173 13.34 5.30 -21.79
N ASP A 174 12.16 5.74 -22.22
CA ASP A 174 11.43 6.86 -21.62
C ASP A 174 11.18 6.63 -20.12
N LEU A 175 10.89 5.39 -19.71
CA LEU A 175 10.76 5.01 -18.30
C LEU A 175 12.06 5.18 -17.52
N LEU A 176 13.16 4.65 -18.03
CA LEU A 176 14.46 4.77 -17.35
C LEU A 176 14.87 6.25 -17.23
N VAL A 177 14.54 7.07 -18.23
CA VAL A 177 14.77 8.52 -18.17
C VAL A 177 13.90 9.19 -17.11
N ALA A 178 12.62 8.83 -17.02
CA ALA A 178 11.72 9.32 -15.98
C ALA A 178 12.19 8.93 -14.57
N MET A 179 12.84 7.77 -14.44
CA MET A 179 13.50 7.32 -13.21
C MET A 179 14.81 8.06 -12.88
N GLY A 180 15.32 8.90 -13.80
CA GLY A 180 16.52 9.71 -13.63
C GLY A 180 17.80 9.12 -14.24
N TYR A 181 17.71 8.02 -14.99
CA TYR A 181 18.84 7.49 -15.76
C TYR A 181 19.05 8.31 -17.06
N GLY A 182 20.24 8.22 -17.65
CA GLY A 182 20.56 8.81 -18.96
C GLY A 182 21.20 10.19 -18.93
N GLY A 183 21.46 10.75 -17.76
CA GLY A 183 22.21 11.98 -17.61
C GLY A 183 21.49 13.21 -18.18
N SER A 184 21.99 13.78 -19.28
CA SER A 184 21.34 14.90 -19.98
C SER A 184 20.23 14.38 -20.90
N HIS A 185 19.15 15.17 -21.10
CA HIS A 185 18.00 14.76 -21.91
C HIS A 185 18.37 14.42 -23.38
N GLN A 186 19.49 14.95 -23.88
CA GLN A 186 19.98 14.69 -25.23
C GLN A 186 20.71 13.34 -25.36
N ASP A 187 21.38 12.88 -24.29
CA ASP A 187 22.10 11.60 -24.28
C ASP A 187 21.12 10.42 -24.15
N ALA A 188 20.09 10.59 -23.33
CA ALA A 188 18.96 9.68 -23.20
C ALA A 188 18.26 9.39 -24.55
N ALA A 189 18.04 10.42 -25.38
CA ALA A 189 17.41 10.26 -26.69
C ALA A 189 18.27 9.46 -27.70
N GLN A 190 19.58 9.40 -27.48
CA GLN A 190 20.51 8.61 -28.32
C GLN A 190 20.63 7.15 -27.89
N ALA A 191 19.97 6.73 -26.80
CA ALA A 191 20.01 5.38 -26.25
C ALA A 191 19.34 4.34 -27.16
N ILE A 192 18.44 4.76 -28.05
CA ILE A 192 17.62 3.88 -28.89
C ILE A 192 18.38 3.50 -30.18
N GLY A 193 18.57 2.20 -30.41
CA GLY A 193 18.92 1.66 -31.74
C GLY A 193 20.39 1.75 -32.16
N LYS A 194 21.35 1.94 -31.24
CA LYS A 194 22.79 1.99 -31.59
C LYS A 194 23.50 0.63 -31.67
N THR A 195 22.86 -0.47 -31.29
CA THR A 195 23.52 -1.79 -31.23
C THR A 195 22.59 -2.91 -31.70
N ASN A 196 22.59 -3.23 -32.99
CA ASN A 196 21.95 -4.46 -33.51
C ASN A 196 22.80 -5.71 -33.21
N ASP A 197 23.37 -5.80 -32.02
CA ASP A 197 24.33 -6.84 -31.66
C ASP A 197 23.66 -7.89 -30.77
N GLY A 198 22.94 -8.81 -31.43
CA GLY A 198 22.56 -10.11 -30.85
C GLY A 198 21.63 -10.16 -29.63
N GLY A 199 21.20 -9.02 -29.08
CA GLY A 199 20.34 -8.96 -27.89
C GLY A 199 20.44 -7.68 -27.05
N ILE A 200 20.76 -6.52 -27.63
CA ILE A 200 20.77 -5.24 -26.90
C ILE A 200 19.89 -4.27 -27.68
N ASP A 201 18.83 -3.74 -27.06
CA ASP A 201 17.91 -2.81 -27.72
C ASP A 201 18.25 -1.35 -27.42
N GLY A 202 18.98 -1.10 -26.33
CA GLY A 202 19.42 0.25 -25.98
C GLY A 202 20.55 0.31 -24.95
N VAL A 203 21.15 1.49 -24.83
CA VAL A 203 22.24 1.77 -23.86
C VAL A 203 21.99 3.12 -23.22
N ILE A 204 21.90 3.16 -21.89
CA ILE A 204 21.66 4.37 -21.11
C ILE A 204 22.76 4.57 -20.07
N SER A 205 23.13 5.81 -19.79
CA SER A 205 24.09 6.11 -18.71
C SER A 205 23.42 5.99 -17.34
N GLU A 206 24.13 5.43 -16.37
CA GLU A 206 23.67 5.38 -14.98
C GLU A 206 23.73 6.76 -14.30
N ASP A 207 24.73 7.55 -14.69
CA ASP A 207 25.05 8.84 -14.10
C ASP A 207 25.11 9.96 -15.16
N ARG A 208 25.14 11.21 -14.68
CA ARG A 208 25.15 12.40 -15.55
C ARG A 208 26.45 12.61 -16.33
N LEU A 209 27.55 12.03 -15.87
CA LEU A 209 28.86 12.12 -16.53
C LEU A 209 29.04 11.01 -17.57
N GLY A 210 28.15 10.01 -17.59
CA GLY A 210 28.17 8.91 -18.54
C GLY A 210 29.33 7.93 -18.33
N LEU A 211 29.82 7.84 -17.10
CA LEU A 211 30.95 6.97 -16.75
C LEU A 211 30.53 5.51 -16.75
N ASP A 212 29.35 5.22 -16.18
CA ASP A 212 28.77 3.89 -16.16
C ASP A 212 27.61 3.78 -17.15
N LYS A 213 27.62 2.69 -17.93
CA LYS A 213 26.58 2.37 -18.92
C LYS A 213 25.76 1.17 -18.46
N ILE A 214 24.46 1.29 -18.65
CA ILE A 214 23.46 0.25 -18.43
C ILE A 214 22.94 -0.16 -19.80
N TYR A 215 23.04 -1.45 -20.09
CA TYR A 215 22.56 -2.04 -21.33
C TYR A 215 21.15 -2.57 -21.13
N ILE A 216 20.30 -2.39 -22.12
CA ILE A 216 18.87 -2.65 -22.03
C ILE A 216 18.48 -3.67 -23.08
N GLN A 217 17.71 -4.67 -22.68
CA GLN A 217 16.94 -5.53 -23.57
C GLN A 217 15.45 -5.39 -23.20
N ALA A 218 14.63 -5.04 -24.18
CA ALA A 218 13.19 -4.86 -24.08
C ALA A 218 12.47 -5.88 -24.97
N LYS A 219 11.94 -6.95 -24.36
CA LYS A 219 11.23 -8.01 -25.07
C LYS A 219 9.72 -7.92 -24.89
N ARG A 220 8.99 -7.46 -25.92
CA ARG A 220 7.52 -7.54 -25.95
C ARG A 220 7.10 -8.98 -26.20
N TRP A 221 6.65 -9.68 -25.17
CA TRP A 221 6.35 -11.12 -25.19
C TRP A 221 5.03 -11.41 -24.51
N GLU A 222 4.36 -12.48 -24.94
CA GLU A 222 3.21 -13.05 -24.24
C GLU A 222 3.62 -14.20 -23.32
N ASN A 223 4.51 -15.07 -23.80
CA ASN A 223 4.96 -16.24 -23.04
C ASN A 223 5.93 -15.87 -21.92
N THR A 224 6.14 -16.78 -20.97
CA THR A 224 7.17 -16.63 -19.95
C THR A 224 8.56 -16.56 -20.59
N VAL A 225 9.38 -15.60 -20.17
CA VAL A 225 10.80 -15.49 -20.58
C VAL A 225 11.63 -16.51 -19.82
N GLY A 226 12.41 -17.30 -20.57
CA GLY A 226 13.16 -18.44 -20.03
C GLY A 226 14.65 -18.13 -19.80
N ARG A 227 15.34 -19.11 -19.21
CA ARG A 227 16.80 -19.07 -19.03
C ARG A 227 17.59 -18.80 -20.33
N PRO A 228 17.22 -19.35 -21.51
CA PRO A 228 17.97 -19.11 -22.74
C PRO A 228 18.04 -17.63 -23.13
N ASP A 229 16.95 -16.88 -22.98
CA ASP A 229 16.90 -15.45 -23.28
C ASP A 229 17.85 -14.66 -22.37
N ILE A 230 17.86 -14.98 -21.07
CA ILE A 230 18.77 -14.34 -20.12
C ILE A 230 20.24 -14.71 -20.42
N GLN A 231 20.51 -15.95 -20.85
CA GLN A 231 21.86 -16.37 -21.23
C GLN A 231 22.35 -15.67 -22.50
N GLN A 232 21.48 -15.49 -23.49
CA GLN A 232 21.79 -14.72 -24.69
C GLN A 232 22.15 -13.28 -24.33
N PHE A 233 21.34 -12.63 -23.48
CA PHE A 233 21.62 -11.28 -23.04
C PHE A 233 22.94 -11.17 -22.27
N LYS A 234 23.25 -12.14 -21.39
CA LYS A 234 24.56 -12.20 -20.71
C LYS A 234 25.74 -12.29 -21.69
N GLY A 235 25.58 -13.05 -22.78
CA GLY A 235 26.58 -13.14 -23.84
C GLY A 235 26.82 -11.76 -24.46
N ALA A 236 25.75 -11.08 -24.86
CA ALA A 236 25.84 -9.73 -25.42
C ALA A 236 26.46 -8.71 -24.44
N LEU A 237 26.17 -8.80 -23.14
CA LEU A 237 26.83 -7.98 -22.13
C LEU A 237 28.34 -8.26 -22.04
N ALA A 238 28.75 -9.53 -22.11
CA ALA A 238 30.14 -9.90 -22.05
C ALA A 238 30.93 -9.38 -23.28
N ASP A 239 30.33 -9.42 -24.46
CA ASP A 239 30.92 -8.88 -25.70
C ASP A 239 31.15 -7.37 -25.61
N GLN A 240 30.30 -6.67 -24.87
CA GLN A 240 30.41 -5.22 -24.62
C GLN A 240 31.22 -4.87 -23.35
N VAL A 241 31.82 -5.86 -22.68
CA VAL A 241 32.55 -5.72 -21.39
C VAL A 241 31.69 -5.01 -20.33
N ALA A 242 30.37 -5.21 -20.40
CA ALA A 242 29.38 -4.55 -19.57
C ALA A 242 29.18 -5.30 -18.25
N LYS A 243 29.06 -4.55 -17.15
CA LYS A 243 28.82 -5.12 -15.81
C LYS A 243 27.37 -5.08 -15.38
N LYS A 244 26.55 -4.21 -16.00
CA LYS A 244 25.17 -3.91 -15.60
C LYS A 244 24.26 -3.99 -16.81
N GLY A 245 23.14 -4.67 -16.64
CA GLY A 245 22.10 -4.76 -17.65
C GLY A 245 20.71 -4.79 -17.03
N VAL A 246 19.71 -4.34 -17.79
CA VAL A 246 18.30 -4.42 -17.43
C VAL A 246 17.57 -5.17 -18.53
N PHE A 247 16.90 -6.26 -18.15
CA PHE A 247 16.03 -7.03 -19.03
C PHE A 247 14.58 -6.74 -18.67
N ILE A 248 13.83 -6.21 -19.63
CA ILE A 248 12.47 -5.72 -19.46
C ILE A 248 11.55 -6.50 -20.38
N THR A 249 10.42 -6.98 -19.87
CA THR A 249 9.44 -7.75 -20.65
C THR A 249 8.01 -7.38 -20.26
N THR A 250 7.08 -7.55 -21.21
CA THR A 250 5.63 -7.41 -20.96
C THR A 250 4.99 -8.67 -20.37
N SER A 251 5.77 -9.74 -20.16
CA SER A 251 5.33 -11.00 -19.55
C SER A 251 6.05 -11.23 -18.21
N SER A 252 6.13 -12.48 -17.77
CA SER A 252 6.82 -12.90 -16.54
C SER A 252 8.12 -13.65 -16.85
N PHE A 253 8.98 -13.79 -15.85
CA PHE A 253 10.20 -14.60 -15.93
C PHE A 253 10.01 -15.98 -15.28
N SER A 254 10.66 -17.00 -15.83
CA SER A 254 10.73 -18.31 -15.17
C SER A 254 11.63 -18.24 -13.92
N LYS A 255 11.50 -19.20 -13.01
CA LYS A 255 12.37 -19.29 -11.83
C LYS A 255 13.84 -19.42 -12.24
N GLU A 256 14.11 -20.23 -13.25
CA GLU A 256 15.44 -20.47 -13.80
C GLU A 256 16.02 -19.22 -14.49
N ALA A 257 15.18 -18.42 -15.15
CA ALA A 257 15.56 -17.12 -15.71
C ALA A 257 15.99 -16.15 -14.61
N THR A 258 15.20 -16.08 -13.53
CA THR A 258 15.48 -15.24 -12.36
C THR A 258 16.76 -15.64 -11.64
N GLU A 259 16.96 -16.94 -11.42
CA GLU A 259 18.18 -17.49 -10.83
C GLU A 259 19.41 -17.24 -11.71
N SER A 260 19.25 -17.31 -13.03
CA SER A 260 20.31 -16.95 -13.97
C SER A 260 20.68 -15.48 -13.78
N ALA A 261 19.73 -14.55 -13.81
CA ALA A 261 20.00 -13.10 -13.73
C ALA A 261 20.74 -12.68 -12.45
N LYS A 262 20.40 -13.25 -11.29
CA LYS A 262 21.02 -12.97 -9.98
C LYS A 262 22.55 -13.10 -9.97
N LYS A 263 23.12 -13.95 -10.82
CA LYS A 263 24.56 -14.23 -10.87
C LYS A 263 25.35 -13.32 -11.82
N SER A 264 24.72 -12.35 -12.48
CA SER A 264 25.35 -11.64 -13.61
C SER A 264 25.03 -10.15 -13.69
N GLY A 265 24.64 -9.50 -12.59
CA GLY A 265 24.41 -8.05 -12.58
C GLY A 265 23.25 -7.59 -13.49
N ILE A 266 22.34 -8.52 -13.82
CA ILE A 266 21.15 -8.23 -14.63
C ILE A 266 19.96 -7.99 -13.71
N VAL A 267 19.30 -6.85 -13.86
CA VAL A 267 18.03 -6.54 -13.21
C VAL A 267 16.90 -6.98 -14.14
N LEU A 268 15.92 -7.68 -13.58
CA LEU A 268 14.72 -8.11 -14.29
C LEU A 268 13.53 -7.20 -13.94
N ILE A 269 12.79 -6.79 -14.97
CA ILE A 269 11.54 -6.03 -14.86
C ILE A 269 10.49 -6.75 -15.72
N ASP A 270 9.52 -7.36 -15.06
CA ASP A 270 8.37 -8.03 -15.69
C ASP A 270 7.23 -7.04 -15.92
N GLY A 271 6.12 -7.51 -16.52
CA GLY A 271 4.96 -6.67 -16.83
C GLY A 271 4.37 -5.94 -15.62
N ASP A 272 4.29 -6.63 -14.47
CA ASP A 272 3.73 -6.06 -13.24
C ASP A 272 4.63 -4.96 -12.67
N LYS A 273 5.95 -5.22 -12.63
CA LYS A 273 6.91 -4.22 -12.17
C LYS A 273 7.05 -3.06 -13.15
N LEU A 274 7.02 -3.33 -14.45
CA LEU A 274 7.04 -2.31 -15.50
C LEU A 274 5.90 -1.31 -15.30
N THR A 275 4.67 -1.79 -15.19
CA THR A 275 3.49 -0.92 -15.04
C THR A 275 3.45 -0.22 -13.70
N SER A 276 3.90 -0.89 -12.63
CA SER A 276 4.07 -0.25 -11.32
C SER A 276 5.04 0.93 -11.38
N LEU A 277 6.18 0.79 -12.07
CA LEU A 277 7.15 1.86 -12.28
C LEU A 277 6.59 2.96 -13.18
N MET A 278 5.86 2.60 -14.24
CA MET A 278 5.19 3.59 -15.10
C MET A 278 4.23 4.47 -14.30
N ILE A 279 3.44 3.88 -13.40
CA ILE A 279 2.54 4.63 -12.51
C ILE A 279 3.33 5.50 -11.53
N GLU A 280 4.36 4.95 -10.90
CA GLU A 280 5.20 5.63 -9.90
C GLU A 280 5.90 6.87 -10.49
N PHE A 281 6.43 6.77 -11.71
CA PHE A 281 7.15 7.84 -12.39
C PHE A 281 6.28 8.66 -13.36
N GLY A 282 4.96 8.44 -13.36
CA GLY A 282 4.02 9.22 -14.16
C GLY A 282 4.13 9.03 -15.68
N LEU A 283 4.64 7.89 -16.14
CA LEU A 283 4.78 7.59 -17.56
C LEU A 283 3.51 6.92 -18.10
N GLY A 284 2.84 7.57 -19.05
CA GLY A 284 1.63 7.02 -19.68
C GLY A 284 0.38 7.07 -18.79
N VAL A 285 0.45 7.78 -17.66
CA VAL A 285 -0.66 7.99 -16.73
C VAL A 285 -0.79 9.47 -16.36
N GLN A 286 -1.96 9.87 -15.87
CA GLN A 286 -2.23 11.23 -15.40
C GLN A 286 -3.02 11.17 -14.10
N ILE A 287 -2.82 12.17 -13.23
CA ILE A 287 -3.62 12.31 -12.01
C ILE A 287 -5.02 12.78 -12.43
N GLU A 288 -6.00 11.89 -12.31
CA GLU A 288 -7.41 12.27 -12.55
C GLU A 288 -7.96 13.11 -11.38
N ARG A 289 -7.71 12.69 -10.13
CA ARG A 289 -8.20 13.34 -8.90
C ARG A 289 -7.25 13.12 -7.72
N SER A 290 -7.27 14.05 -6.75
CA SER A 290 -6.52 13.95 -5.49
C SER A 290 -7.44 14.25 -4.30
N PHE A 291 -7.35 13.46 -3.23
CA PHE A 291 -8.07 13.68 -1.98
C PHE A 291 -7.10 13.89 -0.81
N HIS A 292 -7.49 14.73 0.15
CA HIS A 292 -6.70 15.04 1.33
C HIS A 292 -7.41 14.51 2.58
N ILE A 293 -6.66 13.83 3.45
CA ILE A 293 -7.15 13.37 4.75
C ILE A 293 -6.61 14.33 5.80
N TYR A 294 -7.52 15.06 6.47
CA TYR A 294 -7.15 16.00 7.52
C TYR A 294 -7.17 15.33 8.90
N LYS A 295 -6.24 15.74 9.76
CA LYS A 295 -6.21 15.42 11.18
C LYS A 295 -6.30 16.72 11.96
N ILE A 296 -7.00 16.69 13.09
CA ILE A 296 -7.01 17.82 14.02
C ILE A 296 -5.59 18.03 14.54
N ASP A 297 -5.08 19.25 14.35
CA ASP A 297 -3.92 19.76 15.06
C ASP A 297 -4.33 20.11 16.49
N GLN A 298 -4.01 19.22 17.43
CA GLN A 298 -4.40 19.41 18.83
C GLN A 298 -3.62 20.51 19.54
N ASP A 299 -2.46 20.93 19.01
CA ASP A 299 -1.62 21.95 19.63
C ASP A 299 -2.21 23.34 19.40
N ARG A 300 -2.94 23.51 18.29
CA ARG A 300 -3.67 24.74 17.96
C ARG A 300 -4.80 25.08 18.92
N PHE A 301 -5.34 24.09 19.62
CA PHE A 301 -6.45 24.23 20.58
C PHE A 301 -5.99 24.13 22.04
N ASP A 302 -4.68 24.19 22.29
CA ASP A 302 -4.17 24.38 23.64
C ASP A 302 -4.31 25.86 24.03
N GLU A 303 -5.04 26.16 25.10
CA GLU A 303 -5.25 27.54 25.55
C GLU A 303 -3.93 28.21 25.96
N ASP A 304 -2.94 27.41 26.38
CA ASP A 304 -1.58 27.88 26.72
C ASP A 304 -0.76 28.31 25.49
N ASN A 305 -1.20 28.00 24.27
CA ASN A 305 -0.54 28.35 23.01
C ASN A 305 -1.18 29.55 22.28
N PHE A 306 -2.16 30.22 22.89
CA PHE A 306 -2.87 31.38 22.32
C PHE A 306 -2.38 32.73 22.86
#